data_AF-A0A6J8EWS2-F1
#
_entry.id   AF-A0A6J8EWS2-F1
#
_cell.length_a   1.000
_cell.length_b   1.000
_cell.length_c   1.000
_cell.angle_alpha   90.00
_cell.angle_beta   90.00
_cell.angle_gamma   90.00
#
_symmetry.space_group_name_H-M   'P 1'
#
loop_
_entity.id
_entity.type
_entity.pdbx_description
1 polymer ?
#
loop_
_entity_poly.entity_id
_entity_poly.type
_entity_poly.pdbx_seq_one_letter_code
_entity_poly.pdbx_strand_id
1 'polypeptide(L)'
;MIRTTRKILRALVNEQPLTDEQLLTFMAEAERVVNERPITPVSNDSRDLPVLTPNMLLLMKNNTSISQGVFDVYVKRWWKQIQYLANIFWRRWLREYLPTLQQRNKWQREQRDIKIDDVVIVADYHTPRGQWPLGRVIEVIRSRDSLIRSCVIRTKESQILDL
;
A
#
# COMPACT_ATOMS: atom_id res chain seq x y z
N MET A 1 12.48 -2.66 1.07
CA MET A 1 11.76 -2.38 -0.20
C MET A 1 12.30 -3.18 -1.39
N ILE A 2 13.49 -2.87 -1.94
CA ILE A 2 14.03 -3.54 -3.15
C ILE A 2 14.14 -5.07 -3.00
N ARG A 3 14.66 -5.53 -1.85
CA ARG A 3 14.79 -6.96 -1.55
C ARG A 3 13.43 -7.66 -1.54
N THR A 4 12.43 -7.07 -0.89
CA THR A 4 11.05 -7.58 -0.80
C THR A 4 10.42 -7.68 -2.19
N THR A 5 10.46 -6.60 -2.96
CA THR A 5 9.92 -6.56 -4.33
C THR A 5 10.57 -7.62 -5.21
N ARG A 6 11.92 -7.69 -5.23
CA ARG A 6 12.65 -8.69 -6.02
C ARG A 6 12.31 -10.13 -5.63
N LYS A 7 12.19 -10.41 -4.34
CA LYS A 7 11.84 -11.74 -3.82
C LYS A 7 10.46 -12.18 -4.32
N ILE A 8 9.46 -11.30 -4.23
CA ILE A 8 8.09 -11.60 -4.65
C ILE A 8 8.01 -11.78 -6.17
N LEU A 9 8.66 -10.89 -6.94
CA LEU A 9 8.70 -11.00 -8.41
C LEU A 9 9.32 -12.33 -8.84
N ARG A 10 10.47 -12.72 -8.26
CA ARG A 10 11.11 -14.01 -8.57
C ARG A 10 10.20 -15.21 -8.28
N ALA A 11 9.49 -15.18 -7.15
CA ALA A 11 8.57 -16.25 -6.81
C ALA A 11 7.43 -16.37 -7.84
N LEU A 12 6.83 -15.25 -8.24
CA LEU A 12 5.69 -15.25 -9.17
C LEU A 12 6.08 -15.63 -10.60
N VAL A 13 7.23 -15.16 -11.08
CA VAL A 13 7.73 -15.48 -12.43
C VAL A 13 8.16 -16.95 -12.53
N ASN A 14 8.64 -17.56 -11.44
CA ASN A 14 8.98 -18.98 -11.42
C ASN A 14 7.74 -19.89 -11.38
N GLU A 15 6.62 -19.43 -10.82
CA GLU A 15 5.37 -20.21 -10.70
C GLU A 15 4.51 -20.14 -11.98
N GLN A 16 4.66 -19.10 -12.80
CA GLN A 16 3.87 -18.88 -14.01
C GLN A 16 4.77 -18.48 -15.19
N PRO A 17 4.82 -19.28 -16.28
CA PRO A 17 5.57 -18.88 -17.47
C PRO A 17 4.91 -17.66 -18.10
N LEU A 18 5.73 -16.65 -18.40
CA LEU A 18 5.33 -15.40 -19.03
C LEU A 18 6.17 -15.19 -20.30
N THR A 19 5.55 -14.72 -21.38
CA THR A 19 6.31 -14.19 -22.52
C THR A 19 6.89 -12.81 -22.18
N ASP A 20 7.85 -12.33 -22.97
CA ASP A 20 8.54 -11.06 -22.74
C ASP A 20 7.58 -9.88 -22.59
N GLU A 21 6.54 -9.80 -23.42
CA GLU A 21 5.52 -8.74 -23.36
C GLU A 21 4.67 -8.83 -22.08
N GLN A 22 4.34 -10.05 -21.63
CA GLN A 22 3.57 -10.26 -20.41
C GLN A 22 4.40 -9.92 -19.18
N LEU A 23 5.68 -10.29 -19.19
CA LEU A 23 6.63 -9.95 -18.15
C LEU A 23 6.82 -8.44 -18.05
N LEU A 24 7.00 -7.74 -19.18
CA LEU A 24 7.15 -6.28 -19.21
C LEU A 24 5.91 -5.59 -18.62
N THR A 25 4.72 -6.03 -19.04
CA THR A 25 3.46 -5.47 -18.52
C THR A 25 3.27 -5.75 -17.03
N PHE A 26 3.60 -6.97 -16.58
CA PHE A 26 3.54 -7.32 -15.17
C PHE A 26 4.54 -6.51 -14.32
N MET A 27 5.75 -6.27 -14.83
CA MET A 27 6.76 -5.44 -14.17
C MET A 27 6.28 -3.98 -14.04
N ALA A 28 5.64 -3.43 -15.07
CA ALA A 28 5.03 -2.10 -15.01
C ALA A 28 3.90 -2.01 -13.96
N GLU A 29 3.07 -3.03 -13.84
CA GLU A 29 2.04 -3.12 -12.79
C GLU A 29 2.65 -3.22 -11.38
N ALA A 30 3.73 -4.00 -11.22
CA ALA A 30 4.45 -4.10 -9.96
C ALA A 30 5.14 -2.77 -9.58
N GLU A 31 5.73 -2.08 -10.54
CA GLU A 31 6.27 -0.72 -10.37
C GLU A 31 5.19 0.24 -9.91
N ARG A 32 4.03 0.24 -10.60
CA ARG A 32 2.88 1.06 -10.24
C ARG A 32 2.46 0.82 -8.79
N VAL A 33 2.33 -0.44 -8.37
CA VAL A 33 2.00 -0.79 -6.97
C VAL A 33 3.00 -0.18 -5.98
N VAL A 34 4.29 -0.30 -6.25
CA VAL A 34 5.34 0.24 -5.36
C VAL A 34 5.31 1.78 -5.34
N ASN A 35 5.02 2.42 -6.47
CA ASN A 35 5.01 3.88 -6.62
C ASN A 35 3.69 4.53 -6.18
N GLU A 36 2.61 3.78 -6.04
CA GLU A 36 1.36 4.25 -5.43
C GLU A 36 1.39 4.24 -3.90
N ARG A 37 2.51 3.87 -3.27
CA ARG A 37 2.60 3.83 -1.80
C ARG A 37 2.45 5.22 -1.15
N PRO A 38 1.73 5.35 -0.03
CA PRO A 38 1.66 6.58 0.74
C PRO A 38 3.04 6.97 1.29
N ILE A 39 3.38 8.26 1.17
CA ILE A 39 4.56 8.88 1.81
C ILE A 39 4.11 9.72 3.00
N THR A 40 3.21 10.68 2.77
CA THR A 40 2.76 11.66 3.76
C THR A 40 1.35 12.15 3.43
N PRO A 41 0.52 12.55 4.41
CA PRO A 41 -0.70 13.30 4.12
C PRO A 41 -0.41 14.62 3.40
N VAL A 42 -1.32 15.03 2.50
CA VAL A 42 -1.21 16.29 1.71
C VAL A 42 -1.99 17.44 2.35
N SER A 43 -3.04 17.12 3.11
CA SER A 43 -3.95 18.11 3.72
C SER A 43 -3.97 17.99 5.23
N ASN A 44 -4.13 19.13 5.90
CA ASN A 44 -4.40 19.22 7.34
C ASN A 44 -5.90 19.14 7.65
N ASP A 45 -6.78 19.17 6.66
CA ASP A 45 -8.23 19.07 6.88
C ASP A 45 -8.58 17.68 7.46
N SER A 46 -9.32 17.69 8.57
CA SER A 46 -9.80 16.51 9.30
C SER A 46 -10.68 15.56 8.48
N ARG A 47 -11.29 16.04 7.39
CA ARG A 47 -12.19 15.26 6.53
C ARG A 47 -11.48 14.61 5.36
N ASP A 48 -10.30 15.13 5.02
CA ASP A 48 -9.52 14.70 3.88
C ASP A 48 -8.46 13.68 4.28
N LEU A 49 -8.40 12.59 3.51
CA LEU A 49 -7.34 11.57 3.60
C LEU A 49 -6.54 11.41 2.28
N PRO A 50 -6.25 12.47 1.50
CA PRO A 50 -5.33 12.36 0.38
C PRO A 50 -3.90 12.23 0.92
N VAL A 51 -3.20 11.22 0.42
CA VAL A 51 -1.79 11.00 0.70
C VAL A 51 -0.97 11.26 -0.55
N LEU A 52 0.20 11.85 -0.35
CA LEU A 52 1.20 12.01 -1.36
C LEU A 52 1.82 10.64 -1.64
N THR A 53 1.89 10.27 -2.91
CA THR A 53 2.55 9.04 -3.36
C THR A 53 3.75 9.41 -4.24
N PRO A 54 4.77 8.54 -4.36
CA PRO A 54 5.87 8.76 -5.30
C PRO A 54 5.36 9.00 -6.72
N ASN A 55 4.34 8.28 -7.16
CA ASN A 55 3.75 8.46 -8.48
C ASN A 55 3.20 9.86 -8.70
N MET A 56 2.56 10.47 -7.68
CA MET A 56 2.07 11.86 -7.79
C MET A 56 3.22 12.84 -7.99
N LEU A 57 4.38 12.61 -7.37
CA LEU A 57 5.56 13.44 -7.56
C LEU A 57 6.19 13.23 -8.95
N LEU A 58 6.29 11.97 -9.40
CA LEU A 58 6.89 11.63 -10.69
C LEU A 58 6.03 12.09 -11.88
N LEU A 59 4.72 11.96 -11.78
CA LEU A 59 3.78 12.25 -12.86
C LEU A 59 3.21 13.66 -12.80
N MET A 60 3.38 14.36 -11.66
CA MET A 60 2.77 15.66 -11.34
C MET A 60 1.25 15.71 -11.56
N LYS A 61 0.58 14.55 -11.51
CA LYS A 61 -0.87 14.39 -11.67
C LYS A 61 -1.39 13.26 -10.79
N ASN A 62 -2.66 13.34 -10.43
CA ASN A 62 -3.35 12.23 -9.78
C ASN A 62 -3.46 11.06 -10.77
N ASN A 63 -3.17 9.85 -10.29
CA ASN A 63 -3.12 8.67 -11.13
C ASN A 63 -4.52 8.37 -11.67
N THR A 64 -4.78 8.73 -12.93
CA THR A 64 -6.02 8.37 -13.63
C THR A 64 -6.03 6.87 -13.83
N SER A 65 -7.10 6.20 -13.39
CA SER A 65 -7.32 4.80 -13.74
C SER A 65 -7.31 4.69 -15.27
N ILE A 66 -6.52 3.75 -15.79
CA ILE A 66 -6.52 3.46 -17.22
C ILE A 66 -7.91 2.88 -17.51
N SER A 67 -8.63 3.47 -18.46
CA SER A 67 -9.93 2.94 -18.88
C SER A 67 -9.73 1.54 -19.44
N GLN A 68 -10.59 0.60 -19.02
CA GLN A 68 -10.55 -0.75 -19.57
C GLN A 68 -11.03 -0.67 -21.03
N GLY A 69 -10.09 -0.66 -21.97
CA GLY A 69 -10.38 -0.67 -23.40
C GLY A 69 -11.19 -1.91 -23.82
N VAL A 70 -11.76 -1.86 -25.02
CA VAL A 70 -12.41 -3.02 -25.62
C VAL A 70 -11.32 -3.96 -26.14
N PHE A 71 -11.15 -5.11 -25.48
CA PHE A 71 -10.13 -6.10 -25.82
C PHE A 71 -10.72 -7.31 -26.54
N ASP A 72 -9.96 -7.90 -27.47
CA ASP A 72 -10.24 -9.21 -28.05
C ASP A 72 -10.10 -10.34 -26.99
N VAL A 73 -10.69 -11.52 -27.23
CA VAL A 73 -10.75 -12.66 -26.30
C VAL A 73 -9.36 -13.13 -25.87
N TYR A 74 -8.39 -13.17 -26.79
CA TYR A 74 -7.01 -13.55 -26.47
C TYR A 74 -6.34 -12.52 -25.56
N VAL A 75 -6.48 -11.23 -25.90
CA VAL A 75 -5.99 -10.11 -25.09
C VAL A 75 -6.65 -10.12 -23.71
N LYS A 76 -7.95 -10.48 -23.61
CA LYS A 76 -8.65 -10.64 -22.33
C LYS A 76 -8.06 -11.76 -21.46
N ARG A 77 -7.67 -12.90 -22.03
CA ARG A 77 -7.09 -14.01 -21.26
C ARG A 77 -5.72 -13.63 -20.71
N TRP A 78 -4.86 -13.10 -21.55
CA TRP A 78 -3.55 -12.61 -21.18
C TRP A 78 -3.62 -11.49 -20.14
N TRP A 79 -4.47 -10.49 -20.39
CA TRP A 79 -4.70 -9.39 -19.46
C TRP A 79 -5.17 -9.90 -18.10
N LYS A 80 -6.14 -10.82 -18.06
CA LYS A 80 -6.61 -11.45 -16.81
C LYS A 80 -5.48 -12.15 -16.06
N GLN A 81 -4.56 -12.82 -16.77
CA GLN A 81 -3.40 -13.47 -16.15
C GLN A 81 -2.47 -12.44 -15.49
N ILE A 82 -2.14 -11.34 -16.18
CA ILE A 82 -1.32 -10.27 -15.59
C ILE A 82 -2.02 -9.65 -14.39
N GLN A 83 -3.31 -9.34 -14.52
CA GLN A 83 -4.09 -8.74 -13.44
C GLN A 83 -4.15 -9.65 -12.21
N TYR A 84 -4.27 -10.96 -12.43
CA TYR A 84 -4.18 -11.96 -11.37
C TYR A 84 -2.81 -11.95 -10.67
N LEU A 85 -1.71 -11.98 -11.43
CA LEU A 85 -0.36 -11.90 -10.88
C LEU A 85 -0.10 -10.59 -10.13
N ALA A 86 -0.55 -9.46 -10.66
CA ALA A 86 -0.44 -8.15 -10.03
C ALA A 86 -1.24 -8.09 -8.71
N ASN A 87 -2.40 -8.77 -8.62
CA ASN A 87 -3.15 -8.88 -7.37
C ASN A 87 -2.42 -9.75 -6.33
N ILE A 88 -1.79 -10.86 -6.75
CA ILE A 88 -0.96 -11.66 -5.82
C ILE A 88 0.25 -10.85 -5.37
N PHE A 89 0.91 -10.16 -6.30
CA PHE A 89 2.04 -9.29 -6.01
C PHE A 89 1.65 -8.25 -4.96
N TRP A 90 0.54 -7.53 -5.17
CA TRP A 90 -0.02 -6.57 -4.20
C TRP A 90 -0.17 -7.16 -2.80
N ARG A 91 -0.89 -8.29 -2.68
CA ARG A 91 -1.16 -8.93 -1.38
C ARG A 91 0.12 -9.38 -0.68
N ARG A 92 1.02 -10.07 -1.40
CA ARG A 92 2.31 -10.52 -0.85
C ARG A 92 3.19 -9.33 -0.47
N TRP A 93 3.22 -8.29 -1.31
CA TRP A 93 4.05 -7.12 -1.08
C TRP A 93 3.57 -6.33 0.13
N LEU A 94 2.27 -6.08 0.28
CA LEU A 94 1.71 -5.37 1.43
C LEU A 94 2.01 -6.12 2.74
N ARG A 95 1.85 -7.46 2.75
CA ARG A 95 2.16 -8.33 3.90
C ARG A 95 3.64 -8.37 4.28
N GLU A 96 4.55 -8.29 3.30
CA GLU A 96 5.99 -8.28 3.58
C GLU A 96 6.54 -6.86 3.81
N TYR A 97 5.90 -5.82 3.27
CA TYR A 97 6.38 -4.44 3.32
C TYR A 97 5.92 -3.70 4.58
N LEU A 98 4.64 -3.76 4.94
CA LEU A 98 4.11 -3.00 6.09
C LEU A 98 4.86 -3.30 7.40
N PRO A 99 5.20 -4.57 7.73
CA PRO A 99 5.99 -4.84 8.94
C PRO A 99 7.38 -4.21 8.93
N THR A 100 7.95 -3.96 7.75
CA THR A 100 9.26 -3.27 7.63
C THR A 100 9.17 -1.78 7.95
N LEU A 101 7.99 -1.17 7.85
CA LEU A 101 7.76 0.21 8.29
C LEU A 101 7.70 0.34 9.81
N GLN A 102 7.30 -0.73 10.50
CA GLN A 102 7.24 -0.78 11.96
C GLN A 102 8.53 -1.31 12.61
N GLN A 103 9.59 -1.59 11.84
CA GLN A 103 10.83 -2.13 12.42
C GLN A 103 11.44 -1.12 13.40
N ARG A 104 11.27 -1.42 14.69
CA ARG A 104 11.97 -0.75 15.79
C ARG A 104 13.44 -1.14 15.74
N ASN A 105 14.25 -0.30 15.10
CA ASN A 105 15.70 -0.37 15.32
C ASN A 105 15.93 -0.24 16.83
N LYS A 106 16.75 -1.12 17.41
CA LYS A 106 17.11 -1.10 18.84
C LYS A 106 17.30 0.34 19.27
N TRP A 107 16.56 0.75 20.29
CA TRP A 107 16.44 2.09 20.89
C TRP A 107 17.76 2.89 20.91
N GLN A 108 18.16 3.46 19.76
CA GLN A 108 19.33 4.33 19.68
C GLN A 108 18.93 5.80 19.68
N ARG A 109 17.65 6.11 19.38
CA ARG A 109 17.07 7.45 19.42
C ARG A 109 15.59 7.37 19.80
N GLU A 110 15.16 8.29 20.65
CA GLU A 110 13.74 8.49 20.96
C GLU A 110 12.98 8.84 19.67
N GLN A 111 11.88 8.14 19.43
CA GLN A 111 10.93 8.42 18.35
C GLN A 111 9.71 9.11 18.94
N ARG A 112 9.09 10.00 18.16
CA ARG A 112 7.83 10.63 18.54
C ARG A 112 6.74 9.56 18.70
N ASP A 113 5.97 9.64 19.78
CA ASP A 113 4.75 8.87 19.95
C ASP A 113 3.64 9.30 18.98
N ILE A 114 2.76 8.34 18.64
CA ILE A 114 1.52 8.57 17.90
C ILE A 114 0.66 9.59 18.65
N LYS A 115 0.07 10.55 17.94
CA LYS A 115 -0.83 11.56 18.49
C LYS A 115 -2.19 11.52 17.79
N ILE A 116 -3.17 12.13 18.45
CA ILE A 116 -4.46 12.46 17.82
C ILE A 116 -4.19 13.26 16.54
N ASP A 117 -5.00 13.00 15.52
CA ASP A 117 -4.92 13.52 14.15
C ASP A 117 -3.77 12.98 13.28
N ASP A 118 -2.91 12.10 13.78
CA ASP A 118 -1.94 11.42 12.91
C ASP A 118 -2.66 10.51 11.90
N VAL A 119 -2.20 10.55 10.63
CA VAL A 119 -2.67 9.67 9.57
C VAL A 119 -1.82 8.40 9.55
N VAL A 120 -2.47 7.25 9.67
CA VAL A 120 -1.84 5.94 9.75
C VAL A 120 -2.30 5.03 8.62
N ILE A 121 -1.46 4.06 8.25
CA ILE A 121 -1.82 2.99 7.33
C ILE A 121 -2.30 1.80 8.16
N VAL A 122 -3.49 1.31 7.86
CA VAL A 122 -4.06 0.12 8.48
C VAL A 122 -3.51 -1.12 7.79
N ALA A 123 -3.11 -2.14 8.54
CA ALA A 123 -2.62 -3.39 7.95
C ALA A 123 -3.78 -4.32 7.56
N ASP A 124 -4.69 -3.85 6.70
CA ASP A 124 -5.74 -4.69 6.10
C ASP A 124 -5.24 -5.36 4.81
N TYR A 125 -5.06 -6.69 4.87
CA TYR A 125 -4.58 -7.49 3.75
C TYR A 125 -5.68 -7.87 2.74
N HIS A 126 -6.94 -7.53 3.02
CA HIS A 126 -8.06 -7.73 2.11
C HIS A 126 -8.32 -6.52 1.20
N THR A 127 -7.65 -5.39 1.45
CA THR A 127 -7.83 -4.18 0.66
C THR A 127 -7.52 -4.42 -0.84
N PRO A 128 -8.39 -3.96 -1.76
CA PRO A 128 -8.16 -4.06 -3.21
C PRO A 128 -6.85 -3.44 -3.67
N ARG A 129 -6.30 -3.92 -4.79
CA ARG A 129 -5.05 -3.39 -5.36
C ARG A 129 -5.18 -1.90 -5.66
N GLY A 130 -4.18 -1.13 -5.25
CA GLY A 130 -4.12 0.33 -5.48
C GLY A 130 -4.94 1.15 -4.48
N GLN A 131 -5.65 0.50 -3.56
CA GLN A 131 -6.30 1.17 -2.43
C GLN A 131 -5.43 1.01 -1.19
N TRP A 132 -5.20 2.12 -0.49
CA TRP A 132 -4.48 2.13 0.77
C TRP A 132 -5.48 2.38 1.89
N PRO A 133 -5.62 1.44 2.84
CA PRO A 133 -6.55 1.60 3.94
C PRO A 133 -5.94 2.59 4.93
N LEU A 134 -6.34 3.85 4.81
CA LEU A 134 -5.85 4.94 5.64
C LEU A 134 -6.83 5.21 6.77
N GLY A 135 -6.28 5.47 7.96
CA GLY A 135 -7.04 5.90 9.12
C GLY A 135 -6.44 7.16 9.72
N ARG A 136 -7.26 7.90 10.46
CA ARG A 136 -6.82 9.02 11.30
C ARG A 136 -7.02 8.67 12.76
N VAL A 137 -6.00 8.90 13.57
CA VAL A 137 -6.08 8.67 15.03
C VAL A 137 -7.04 9.66 15.66
N ILE A 138 -8.06 9.15 16.34
CA ILE A 138 -9.05 9.96 17.08
C ILE A 138 -8.81 9.90 18.59
N GLU A 139 -8.19 8.82 19.08
CA GLU A 139 -7.86 8.63 20.49
C GLU A 139 -6.58 7.81 20.63
N VAL A 140 -5.79 8.11 21.67
CA VAL A 140 -4.56 7.37 22.00
C VAL A 140 -4.71 6.71 23.36
N ILE A 141 -4.41 5.42 23.43
CA ILE A 141 -4.55 4.63 24.66
C ILE A 141 -3.15 4.42 25.26
N ARG A 142 -2.95 4.99 26.44
CA ARG A 142 -1.69 4.84 27.20
C ARG A 142 -1.72 3.56 28.03
N SER A 143 -0.60 2.85 28.03
CA SER A 143 -0.41 1.71 28.93
C SER A 143 0.00 2.17 30.33
N ARG A 144 0.16 1.22 31.26
CA ARG A 144 0.49 1.48 32.67
C ARG A 144 1.84 2.18 32.86
N ASP A 145 2.76 2.02 31.91
CA ASP A 145 4.08 2.65 31.88
C ASP A 145 4.08 4.01 31.14
N SER A 146 2.90 4.59 30.88
CA SER A 146 2.70 5.85 30.14
C SER A 146 3.10 5.83 28.66
N LEU A 147 3.50 4.68 28.11
CA LEU A 147 3.80 4.53 26.68
C LEU A 147 2.53 4.24 25.86
N ILE A 148 2.46 4.81 24.66
CA ILE A 148 1.35 4.59 23.72
C ILE A 148 1.61 3.30 22.93
N ARG A 149 0.68 2.35 23.03
CA ARG A 149 0.76 1.06 22.32
C ARG A 149 -0.46 0.76 21.46
N SER A 150 -1.57 1.42 21.72
CA SER A 150 -2.81 1.28 20.98
C SER A 150 -3.47 2.64 20.74
N CYS A 151 -4.28 2.71 19.70
CA CYS A 151 -5.01 3.92 19.32
C CYS A 151 -6.32 3.57 18.63
N VAL A 152 -7.30 4.44 18.80
CA VAL A 152 -8.57 4.36 18.08
C VAL A 152 -8.46 5.19 16.82
N ILE A 153 -8.81 4.62 15.68
CA ILE A 153 -8.73 5.29 14.38
C ILE A 153 -10.10 5.41 13.70
N ARG A 154 -10.27 6.45 12.91
CA ARG A 154 -11.40 6.65 11.99
C ARG A 154 -10.91 6.44 10.56
N THR A 155 -11.53 5.50 9.83
CA THR A 155 -11.27 5.28 8.40
C THR A 155 -12.17 6.14 7.51
N LYS A 156 -11.92 6.18 6.18
CA LYS A 156 -12.80 6.87 5.21
C LYS A 156 -14.24 6.36 5.25
N GLU A 157 -14.43 5.08 5.57
CA GLU A 157 -15.76 4.45 5.66
C GLU A 157 -16.44 4.72 7.01
N SER A 158 -15.90 5.62 7.83
CA SER A 158 -16.37 5.94 9.18
C SER A 158 -16.37 4.75 10.15
N GLN A 159 -15.65 3.68 9.82
CA GLN A 159 -15.43 2.58 10.75
C GLN A 159 -14.40 3.01 11.81
N ILE A 160 -14.74 2.72 13.07
CA ILE A 160 -13.87 2.91 14.23
C ILE A 160 -13.14 1.59 14.47
N LEU A 161 -11.82 1.61 14.46
CA LEU A 161 -11.00 0.44 14.74
C LEU A 161 -10.13 0.71 15.96
N ASP A 162 -10.11 -0.26 16.88
CA ASP A 162 -9.14 -0.33 17.98
C ASP A 162 -7.91 -1.09 17.48
N LEU A 163 -6.78 -0.39 17.37
CA LEU A 163 -5.50 -0.94 16.93
C LEU A 163 -4.48 -0.94 18.06
#